data_AF-A0A7Y3KYG4-F1
#
_entry.id   AF-A0A7Y3KYG4-F1
#
_cell.length_a   1.000
_cell.length_b   1.000
_cell.length_c   1.000
_cell.angle_alpha   90.00
_cell.angle_beta   90.00
_cell.angle_gamma   90.00
#
_symmetry.space_group_name_H-M   'P 1'
#
loop_
_entity.id
_entity.type
_entity.pdbx_description
1 polymer ?
#
loop_
_entity_poly.entity_id
_entity_poly.type
_entity_poly.pdbx_seq_one_letter_code
_entity_poly.pdbx_strand_id
1 'polypeptide(L)'
;MSSVLDSVRRTVIISQVIFFVPLGLCVAWIHTGAVNRDGISYYGVHQPTLEIIAVSYLGAAVLLWRAARDLAESDRPRELGQGLRVVALGLPGLLLTPYPAGPVWNWSHMVIGVVSGLVEFGLAVDLVLRDPTLGTWVTGGVQLAGGLLAAASLPDWNFSYLLLGEVIFELGFAGTMFRWLRPELVRSSEVPA
;
A
#
# COMPACT_ATOMS: atom_id res chain seq x y z
N MET A 1 9.90 10.09 22.99
CA MET A 1 8.85 9.25 22.37
C MET A 1 8.00 10.00 21.36
N SER A 2 7.42 11.17 21.67
CA SER A 2 6.59 11.94 20.71
C SER A 2 7.31 12.27 19.40
N SER A 3 8.60 12.65 19.47
CA SER A 3 9.39 13.02 18.28
C SER A 3 9.59 11.89 17.25
N VAL A 4 9.70 10.63 17.70
CA VAL A 4 9.89 9.47 16.80
C VAL A 4 8.60 9.15 16.06
N LEU A 5 7.47 9.14 16.77
CA LEU A 5 6.17 8.86 16.16
C LEU A 5 5.75 9.98 15.19
N ASP A 6 6.07 11.23 15.48
CA ASP A 6 5.87 12.34 14.56
C ASP A 6 6.74 12.18 13.29
N SER A 7 7.98 11.70 13.42
CA SER A 7 8.86 11.35 12.29
C SER A 7 8.28 10.22 11.44
N VAL A 8 7.86 9.11 12.07
CA VAL A 8 7.22 7.98 11.39
C VAL A 8 5.98 8.44 10.64
N ARG A 9 5.10 9.20 11.32
CA ARG A 9 3.87 9.72 10.72
C ARG A 9 4.16 10.55 9.48
N ARG A 10 5.07 11.51 9.59
CA ARG A 10 5.45 12.36 8.47
C ARG A 10 6.03 11.53 7.32
N THR A 11 6.88 10.56 7.64
CA THR A 11 7.51 9.68 6.65
C THR A 11 6.47 8.86 5.89
N VAL A 12 5.50 8.26 6.59
CA VAL A 12 4.40 7.52 5.97
C VAL A 12 3.52 8.44 5.12
N ILE A 13 3.15 9.63 5.60
CA ILE A 13 2.36 10.59 4.79
C ILE A 13 3.10 10.95 3.50
N ILE A 14 4.40 11.24 3.58
CA ILE A 14 5.20 11.57 2.40
C ILE A 14 5.30 10.36 1.46
N SER A 15 5.44 9.13 1.98
CA SER A 15 5.48 7.93 1.13
C SER A 15 4.18 7.76 0.36
N GLN A 16 3.02 7.98 1.00
CA GLN A 16 1.72 7.92 0.34
C GLN A 16 1.56 9.00 -0.73
N VAL A 17 2.01 10.24 -0.46
CA VAL A 17 1.99 11.31 -1.47
C VAL A 17 2.89 10.97 -2.66
N ILE A 18 4.09 10.45 -2.41
CA ILE A 18 5.04 10.03 -3.45
C ILE A 18 4.49 8.84 -4.25
N PHE A 19 3.65 7.99 -3.66
CA PHE A 19 2.98 6.90 -4.37
C PHE A 19 1.78 7.40 -5.19
N PHE A 20 0.80 8.03 -4.55
CA PHE A 20 -0.48 8.35 -5.17
C PHE A 20 -0.43 9.50 -6.18
N VAL A 21 0.41 10.53 -5.97
CA VAL A 21 0.46 11.65 -6.92
C VAL A 21 0.98 11.20 -8.29
N PRO A 22 2.13 10.51 -8.40
CA PRO A 22 2.59 9.95 -9.66
C PRO A 22 1.64 8.94 -10.27
N LEU A 23 1.01 8.08 -9.46
CA LEU A 23 -0.01 7.14 -9.94
C LEU A 23 -1.20 7.88 -10.57
N GLY A 24 -1.71 8.91 -9.88
CA GLY A 24 -2.80 9.74 -10.40
C GLY A 24 -2.42 10.45 -11.70
N LEU A 25 -1.17 10.93 -11.82
CA LEU A 25 -0.66 11.48 -13.08
C LEU A 25 -0.62 10.44 -14.20
N CYS A 26 -0.17 9.21 -13.92
CA CYS A 26 -0.15 8.13 -14.91
C CYS A 26 -1.56 7.76 -15.36
N VAL A 27 -2.52 7.67 -14.43
CA VAL A 27 -3.94 7.41 -14.71
C VAL A 27 -4.57 8.52 -15.54
N ALA A 28 -4.27 9.78 -15.21
CA ALA A 28 -4.80 10.93 -15.95
C ALA A 28 -4.19 11.05 -17.36
N TRP A 29 -2.93 10.62 -17.53
CA TRP A 29 -2.23 10.69 -18.81
C TRP A 29 -2.63 9.53 -19.73
N ILE A 30 -2.64 8.30 -19.22
CA ILE A 30 -2.88 7.10 -20.03
C ILE A 30 -4.00 6.27 -19.40
N HIS A 31 -5.19 6.40 -19.98
CA HIS A 31 -6.35 5.60 -19.61
C HIS A 31 -6.80 4.75 -20.80
N THR A 32 -6.44 3.47 -20.79
CA THR A 32 -6.85 2.50 -21.81
C THR A 32 -7.58 1.32 -21.17
N GLY A 33 -8.32 0.54 -21.96
CA GLY A 33 -8.97 -0.67 -21.45
C GLY A 33 -7.99 -1.70 -20.84
N ALA A 34 -6.73 -1.69 -21.29
CA ALA A 34 -5.68 -2.56 -20.73
C ALA A 34 -5.39 -2.25 -19.26
N VAL A 35 -5.44 -0.97 -18.87
CA VAL A 35 -5.23 -0.54 -17.48
C VAL A 35 -6.26 -1.20 -16.53
N ASN A 36 -7.51 -1.32 -16.97
CA ASN A 36 -8.57 -1.91 -16.14
C ASN A 36 -8.42 -3.43 -15.94
N ARG A 37 -7.63 -4.09 -16.80
CA ARG A 37 -7.30 -5.51 -16.70
C ARG A 37 -5.98 -5.74 -15.98
N ASP A 38 -4.98 -4.92 -16.26
CA ASP A 38 -3.60 -5.13 -15.84
C ASP A 38 -3.22 -4.30 -14.59
N GLY A 39 -4.15 -3.46 -14.10
CA GLY A 39 -4.02 -2.75 -12.83
C GLY A 39 -2.98 -1.63 -12.84
N ILE A 40 -2.49 -1.27 -11.65
CA ILE A 40 -1.39 -0.33 -11.44
C ILE A 40 -0.12 -0.83 -12.16
N SER A 41 0.08 -2.15 -12.20
CA SER A 41 1.23 -2.80 -12.81
C SER A 41 1.38 -2.51 -14.30
N TYR A 42 0.30 -2.14 -15.00
CA TYR A 42 0.36 -1.63 -16.37
C TYR A 42 1.39 -0.50 -16.51
N TYR A 43 1.40 0.45 -15.57
CA TYR A 43 2.25 1.63 -15.67
C TYR A 43 3.73 1.33 -15.41
N GLY A 44 4.02 0.23 -14.71
CA GLY A 44 5.38 -0.27 -14.46
C GLY A 44 6.01 -1.05 -15.62
N VAL A 45 5.28 -1.25 -16.73
CA VAL A 45 5.81 -1.87 -17.95
C VAL A 45 5.58 -1.02 -19.20
N HIS A 46 4.74 0.01 -19.09
CA HIS A 46 4.44 0.92 -20.18
C HIS A 46 5.47 2.07 -20.23
N GLN A 47 6.26 2.13 -21.31
CA GLN A 47 7.42 3.03 -21.44
C GLN A 47 7.15 4.50 -21.08
N PRO A 48 6.05 5.14 -21.56
CA PRO A 48 5.73 6.53 -21.19
C PRO A 48 5.55 6.80 -19.69
N THR A 49 5.14 5.82 -18.90
CA THR A 49 4.87 5.98 -17.45
C THR A 49 5.90 5.29 -16.56
N LEU A 50 6.75 4.46 -17.15
CA LEU A 50 7.72 3.62 -16.44
C LEU A 50 8.63 4.45 -15.53
N GLU A 51 9.20 5.53 -16.03
CA GLU A 51 10.13 6.37 -15.26
C GLU A 51 9.44 7.01 -14.05
N ILE A 52 8.23 7.52 -14.25
CA ILE A 52 7.41 8.17 -13.22
C ILE A 52 7.08 7.18 -12.10
N ILE A 53 6.60 5.99 -12.47
CA ILE A 53 6.25 4.94 -11.51
C ILE A 53 7.46 4.35 -10.83
N ALA A 54 8.57 4.14 -11.55
CA ALA A 54 9.80 3.63 -10.97
C ALA A 54 10.34 4.56 -9.87
N VAL A 55 10.41 5.87 -10.14
CA VAL A 55 10.83 6.87 -9.15
C VAL A 55 9.87 6.89 -7.95
N SER A 56 8.56 6.84 -8.22
CA SER A 56 7.51 6.80 -7.19
C SER A 56 7.66 5.58 -6.27
N TYR A 57 7.75 4.38 -6.84
CA TYR A 57 7.86 3.12 -6.11
C TYR A 57 9.14 3.05 -5.29
N LEU A 58 10.28 3.43 -5.87
CA LEU A 58 11.57 3.44 -5.16
C LEU A 58 11.59 4.49 -4.04
N GLY A 59 11.03 5.68 -4.28
CA GLY A 59 10.90 6.72 -3.27
C GLY A 59 10.01 6.29 -2.10
N ALA A 60 8.84 5.73 -2.40
CA ALA A 60 7.93 5.19 -1.41
C ALA A 60 8.59 4.03 -0.62
N ALA A 61 9.27 3.11 -1.30
CA ALA A 61 10.00 2.00 -0.68
C ALA A 61 11.05 2.47 0.34
N VAL A 62 11.88 3.46 -0.03
CA VAL A 62 12.90 4.02 0.88
C VAL A 62 12.26 4.64 2.13
N LEU A 63 11.15 5.37 1.95
CA LEU A 63 10.45 6.01 3.07
C LEU A 63 9.74 4.98 3.97
N LEU A 64 9.09 3.97 3.40
CA LEU A 64 8.47 2.89 4.16
C LEU A 64 9.53 2.09 4.93
N TRP A 65 10.68 1.82 4.31
CA TRP A 65 11.81 1.17 4.99
C TRP A 65 12.33 2.00 6.17
N ARG A 66 12.46 3.32 5.97
CA ARG A 66 12.85 4.24 7.04
C ARG A 66 11.80 4.26 8.16
N ALA A 67 10.52 4.39 7.84
CA ALA A 67 9.43 4.35 8.82
C ALA A 67 9.44 3.04 9.63
N ALA A 68 9.72 1.91 8.97
CA ALA A 68 9.85 0.62 9.61
C ALA A 68 11.07 0.50 10.55
N ARG A 69 12.17 1.21 10.26
CA ARG A 69 13.33 1.30 11.16
C ARG A 69 13.00 2.15 12.37
N ASP A 70 12.45 3.35 12.16
CA ASP A 70 12.05 4.26 13.24
C ASP A 70 11.01 3.59 14.16
N LEU A 71 10.07 2.80 13.61
CA LEU A 71 9.11 2.02 14.40
C LEU A 71 9.76 0.93 15.23
N ALA A 72 10.82 0.28 14.74
CA ALA A 72 11.53 -0.76 15.48
C ALA A 72 12.27 -0.21 16.71
N GLU A 73 12.53 1.10 16.75
CA GLU A 73 13.12 1.83 17.88
C GLU A 73 12.05 2.38 18.85
N SER A 74 10.76 2.13 18.58
CA SER A 74 9.64 2.58 19.40
C SER A 74 8.97 1.41 20.15
N ASP A 75 8.13 1.72 21.14
CA ASP A 75 7.34 0.72 21.90
C ASP A 75 6.16 0.12 21.11
N ARG A 76 6.17 0.26 19.77
CA ARG A 76 5.09 -0.23 18.90
C ARG A 76 5.28 -1.71 18.54
N PRO A 77 4.20 -2.40 18.13
CA PRO A 77 4.28 -3.80 17.71
C PRO A 77 5.31 -3.99 16.59
N ARG A 78 6.17 -5.01 16.74
CA ARG A 78 7.24 -5.31 15.79
C ARG A 78 6.71 -5.71 14.42
N GLU A 79 5.51 -6.28 14.42
CA GLU A 79 4.77 -6.76 13.27
C GLU A 79 4.49 -5.62 12.28
N LEU A 80 4.19 -4.41 12.78
CA LEU A 80 3.98 -3.24 11.94
C LEU A 80 5.24 -2.88 11.15
N GLY A 81 6.38 -2.81 11.84
CA GLY A 81 7.66 -2.54 11.20
C GLY A 81 8.05 -3.64 10.19
N GLN A 82 7.81 -4.91 10.52
CA GLN A 82 8.06 -6.04 9.61
C GLN A 82 7.18 -5.98 8.37
N GLY A 83 5.88 -5.72 8.52
CA GLY A 83 4.96 -5.62 7.40
C GLY A 83 5.33 -4.46 6.46
N LEU A 84 5.66 -3.29 7.01
CA LEU A 84 6.15 -2.17 6.20
C LEU A 84 7.44 -2.49 5.43
N ARG A 85 8.34 -3.32 5.98
CA ARG A 85 9.53 -3.79 5.24
C ARG A 85 9.16 -4.72 4.09
N VAL A 86 8.18 -5.60 4.28
CA VAL A 86 7.70 -6.48 3.20
C VAL A 86 7.14 -5.63 2.06
N VAL A 87 6.28 -4.65 2.34
CA VAL A 87 5.75 -3.72 1.33
C VAL A 87 6.87 -2.92 0.67
N ALA A 88 7.82 -2.38 1.46
CA ALA A 88 8.96 -1.64 0.93
C ALA A 88 9.83 -2.47 -0.03
N LEU A 89 9.95 -3.78 0.19
CA LEU A 89 10.64 -4.70 -0.73
C LEU A 89 9.76 -5.12 -1.91
N GLY A 90 8.44 -5.22 -1.69
CA GLY A 90 7.47 -5.56 -2.72
C GLY A 90 7.44 -4.55 -3.87
N LEU A 91 7.46 -3.26 -3.56
CA LEU A 91 7.45 -2.18 -4.56
C LEU A 91 8.56 -2.31 -5.63
N PRO A 92 9.88 -2.35 -5.30
CA PRO A 92 10.91 -2.60 -6.29
C PRO A 92 10.80 -4.00 -6.92
N GLY A 93 10.34 -5.00 -6.15
CA GLY A 93 10.07 -6.34 -6.66
C GLY A 93 9.12 -6.33 -7.85
N LEU A 94 7.99 -5.61 -7.74
CA LEU A 94 6.99 -5.49 -8.81
C LEU A 94 7.59 -4.88 -10.08
N LEU A 95 8.46 -3.87 -9.97
CA LEU A 95 9.17 -3.27 -11.12
C LEU A 95 10.15 -4.24 -11.78
N LEU A 96 10.84 -5.04 -10.97
CA LEU A 96 11.84 -6.01 -11.44
C LEU A 96 11.21 -7.27 -12.04
N THR A 97 9.89 -7.43 -11.90
CA THR A 97 9.12 -8.54 -12.47
C THR A 97 8.17 -8.06 -13.56
N PRO A 98 8.64 -7.77 -14.78
CA PRO A 98 7.77 -7.32 -15.86
C PRO A 98 6.82 -8.44 -16.30
N TYR A 99 5.56 -8.37 -15.89
CA TYR A 99 4.58 -9.43 -16.13
C TYR A 99 4.38 -9.84 -17.61
N PRO A 100 4.54 -8.96 -18.64
CA PRO A 100 4.41 -9.37 -20.04
C PRO A 100 5.60 -10.19 -20.56
N ALA A 101 6.71 -10.26 -19.82
CA ALA A 101 7.95 -10.90 -20.29
C ALA A 101 7.93 -12.44 -20.24
N GLY A 102 6.80 -13.05 -19.82
CA GLY A 102 6.57 -14.49 -19.86
C GLY A 102 6.01 -15.05 -18.55
N PRO A 103 5.68 -16.37 -18.52
CA PRO A 103 4.96 -16.97 -17.41
C PRO A 103 5.67 -16.83 -16.06
N VAL A 104 6.99 -17.03 -16.01
CA VAL A 104 7.78 -16.95 -14.77
C VAL A 104 7.74 -15.54 -14.19
N TRP A 105 7.89 -14.52 -15.03
CA TRP A 105 7.84 -13.11 -14.61
C TRP A 105 6.44 -12.71 -14.16
N ASN A 106 5.40 -13.15 -14.88
CA ASN A 106 4.01 -12.93 -14.49
C ASN A 106 3.70 -13.56 -13.12
N TRP A 107 4.06 -14.83 -12.92
CA TRP A 107 3.88 -15.51 -11.63
C TRP A 107 4.63 -14.82 -10.49
N SER A 108 5.89 -14.45 -10.72
CA SER A 108 6.68 -13.73 -9.71
C SER A 108 6.02 -12.40 -9.34
N HIS A 109 5.57 -11.64 -10.33
CA HIS A 109 4.87 -10.38 -10.15
C HIS A 109 3.60 -10.55 -9.32
N MET A 110 2.74 -11.50 -9.70
CA MET A 110 1.50 -11.79 -8.98
C MET A 110 1.77 -12.22 -7.53
N VAL A 111 2.75 -13.08 -7.29
CA VAL A 111 3.10 -13.53 -5.93
C VAL A 111 3.56 -12.34 -5.08
N ILE A 112 4.41 -11.46 -5.61
CA ILE A 112 4.86 -10.26 -4.90
C ILE A 112 3.66 -9.34 -4.58
N GLY A 113 2.77 -9.12 -5.54
CA GLY A 113 1.56 -8.32 -5.36
C GLY A 113 0.63 -8.89 -4.29
N VAL A 114 0.32 -10.19 -4.37
CA VAL A 114 -0.54 -10.89 -3.40
C VAL A 114 0.08 -10.88 -2.00
N VAL A 115 1.38 -11.16 -1.86
CA VAL A 115 2.05 -11.13 -0.56
C VAL A 115 2.01 -9.73 0.04
N SER A 116 2.28 -8.69 -0.77
CA SER A 116 2.24 -7.29 -0.31
C SER A 116 0.83 -6.91 0.14
N GLY A 117 -0.20 -7.19 -0.68
CA GLY A 117 -1.59 -6.91 -0.35
C GLY A 117 -2.09 -7.69 0.88
N LEU A 118 -1.71 -8.96 1.06
CA LEU A 118 -2.07 -9.71 2.26
C LEU A 118 -1.42 -9.14 3.52
N VAL A 119 -0.17 -8.67 3.42
CA VAL A 119 0.52 -8.00 4.53
C VAL A 119 -0.17 -6.69 4.86
N GLU A 120 -0.47 -5.84 3.88
CA GLU A 120 -1.18 -4.57 4.09
C GLU A 120 -2.57 -4.79 4.69
N PHE A 121 -3.29 -5.80 4.22
CA PHE A 121 -4.59 -6.18 4.78
C PHE A 121 -4.45 -6.67 6.22
N GLY A 122 -3.49 -7.55 6.50
CA GLY A 122 -3.22 -8.04 7.85
C GLY A 122 -2.84 -6.92 8.83
N LEU A 123 -2.00 -5.99 8.39
CA LEU A 123 -1.68 -4.77 9.14
C LEU A 123 -2.93 -3.95 9.41
N ALA A 124 -3.76 -3.68 8.40
CA ALA A 124 -4.97 -2.90 8.58
C ALA A 124 -5.96 -3.56 9.55
N VAL A 125 -6.14 -4.88 9.48
CA VAL A 125 -6.96 -5.63 10.43
C VAL A 125 -6.41 -5.49 11.86
N ASP A 126 -5.11 -5.68 12.07
CA ASP A 126 -4.48 -5.48 13.38
C ASP A 126 -4.70 -4.07 13.91
N LEU A 127 -4.55 -3.04 13.06
CA LEU A 127 -4.79 -1.65 13.43
C LEU A 127 -6.26 -1.37 13.77
N VAL A 128 -7.21 -1.90 13.00
CA VAL A 128 -8.66 -1.78 13.29
C VAL A 128 -9.02 -2.45 14.61
N LEU A 129 -8.44 -3.62 14.91
CA LEU A 129 -8.71 -4.33 16.16
C LEU A 129 -8.11 -3.62 17.38
N ARG A 130 -6.96 -2.96 17.22
CA ARG A 130 -6.30 -2.19 18.30
C ARG A 130 -6.97 -0.83 18.55
N ASP A 131 -7.53 -0.22 17.52
CA ASP A 131 -8.21 1.08 17.59
C ASP A 131 -9.55 1.04 16.84
N PRO A 132 -10.61 0.45 17.42
CA PRO A 132 -11.87 0.18 16.72
C PRO A 132 -12.78 1.42 16.64
N THR A 133 -12.26 2.56 16.21
CA THR A 133 -13.07 3.75 15.93
C THR A 133 -13.91 3.57 14.66
N LEU A 134 -15.02 4.27 14.54
CA LEU A 134 -15.82 4.25 13.30
C LEU A 134 -14.97 4.56 12.06
N GLY A 135 -14.03 5.50 12.19
CA GLY A 135 -13.21 5.89 11.05
C GLY A 135 -12.17 4.85 10.65
N THR A 136 -11.59 4.08 11.58
CA THR A 136 -10.69 2.96 11.24
C THR A 136 -11.47 1.79 10.64
N TRP A 137 -12.69 1.51 11.14
CA TRP A 137 -13.60 0.56 10.52
C TRP A 137 -13.98 0.96 9.08
N VAL A 138 -14.29 2.24 8.84
CA VAL A 138 -14.60 2.73 7.49
C VAL A 138 -13.40 2.54 6.56
N THR A 139 -12.19 2.94 6.96
CA THR A 139 -10.99 2.80 6.11
C THR A 139 -10.61 1.34 5.88
N GLY A 140 -10.73 0.48 6.89
CA GLY A 140 -10.53 -0.96 6.74
C GLY A 140 -11.59 -1.62 5.86
N GLY A 141 -12.85 -1.17 5.95
CA GLY A 141 -13.93 -1.60 5.07
C GLY A 141 -13.71 -1.17 3.61
N VAL A 142 -13.22 0.05 3.38
CA VAL A 142 -12.79 0.52 2.04
C VAL A 142 -11.69 -0.38 1.50
N GLN A 143 -10.67 -0.68 2.30
CA GLN A 143 -9.59 -1.57 1.88
C GLN A 143 -10.12 -2.96 1.50
N LEU A 144 -10.96 -3.57 2.35
CA LEU A 144 -11.58 -4.87 2.08
C LEU A 144 -12.38 -4.84 0.77
N ALA A 145 -13.20 -3.81 0.55
CA ALA A 145 -13.99 -3.67 -0.67
C ALA A 145 -13.10 -3.56 -1.92
N GLY A 146 -12.02 -2.78 -1.86
CA GLY A 146 -11.04 -2.68 -2.94
C GLY A 146 -10.32 -4.01 -3.21
N GLY A 147 -9.93 -4.73 -2.16
CA GLY A 147 -9.28 -6.03 -2.27
C GLY A 147 -10.18 -7.10 -2.88
N LEU A 148 -11.47 -7.13 -2.47
CA LEU A 148 -12.47 -8.01 -3.08
C LEU A 148 -12.71 -7.66 -4.55
N LEU A 149 -12.76 -6.36 -4.89
CA LEU A 149 -12.92 -5.89 -6.27
C LEU A 149 -11.71 -6.29 -7.14
N ALA A 150 -10.49 -6.13 -6.62
CA ALA A 150 -9.25 -6.52 -7.30
C ALA A 150 -9.18 -8.04 -7.49
N ALA A 151 -9.47 -8.82 -6.44
CA ALA A 151 -9.48 -10.29 -6.50
C ALA A 151 -10.53 -10.82 -7.49
N ALA A 152 -11.73 -10.24 -7.50
CA ALA A 152 -12.76 -10.56 -8.48
C ALA A 152 -12.39 -10.12 -9.91
N SER A 153 -11.43 -9.20 -10.06
CA SER A 153 -10.94 -8.73 -11.37
C SER A 153 -9.80 -9.57 -11.94
N LEU A 154 -9.41 -10.65 -11.25
CA LEU A 154 -8.45 -11.61 -11.77
C LEU A 154 -9.00 -12.30 -13.03
N PRO A 155 -8.12 -12.81 -13.92
CA PRO A 155 -8.44 -13.06 -15.33
C PRO A 155 -9.61 -14.00 -15.61
N ASP A 156 -9.95 -14.88 -14.67
CA ASP A 156 -10.92 -15.95 -14.89
C ASP A 156 -12.39 -15.48 -14.86
N TRP A 157 -12.67 -14.24 -14.42
CA TRP A 157 -14.03 -13.79 -14.09
C TRP A 157 -14.64 -12.83 -15.12
N ASN A 158 -13.91 -12.50 -16.21
CA ASN A 158 -14.31 -11.50 -17.22
C ASN A 158 -14.73 -10.14 -16.61
N PHE A 159 -14.17 -9.81 -15.46
CA PHE A 159 -14.45 -8.60 -14.70
C PHE A 159 -13.18 -7.76 -14.70
N SER A 160 -13.21 -6.59 -15.34
CA SER A 160 -12.01 -5.78 -15.55
C SER A 160 -12.10 -4.47 -14.77
N TYR A 161 -11.92 -4.57 -13.45
CA TYR A 161 -11.86 -3.43 -12.54
C TYR A 161 -10.62 -3.49 -11.63
N LEU A 162 -9.54 -4.11 -12.11
CA LEU A 162 -8.35 -4.38 -11.30
C LEU A 162 -7.74 -3.06 -10.79
N LEU A 163 -7.50 -2.09 -11.67
CA LEU A 163 -6.97 -0.78 -11.27
C LEU A 163 -7.85 -0.12 -10.20
N LEU A 164 -9.17 -0.12 -10.41
CA LEU A 164 -10.10 0.50 -9.46
C LEU A 164 -10.04 -0.20 -8.10
N GLY A 165 -10.01 -1.54 -8.09
CA GLY A 165 -9.88 -2.34 -6.87
C GLY A 165 -8.59 -2.05 -6.12
N GLU A 166 -7.47 -2.05 -6.82
CA GLU A 166 -6.15 -1.74 -6.25
C GLU A 166 -6.10 -0.31 -5.70
N VAL A 167 -6.57 0.69 -6.44
CA VAL A 167 -6.60 2.09 -5.95
C VAL A 167 -7.48 2.23 -4.70
N ILE A 168 -8.66 1.61 -4.68
CA ILE A 168 -9.55 1.61 -3.50
C ILE A 168 -8.86 0.90 -2.32
N PHE A 169 -8.20 -0.23 -2.58
CA PHE A 169 -7.46 -1.00 -1.58
C PHE A 169 -6.37 -0.16 -0.92
N GLU A 170 -5.50 0.46 -1.73
CA GLU A 170 -4.40 1.30 -1.27
C GLU A 170 -4.91 2.54 -0.51
N LEU A 171 -6.00 3.16 -0.96
CA LEU A 171 -6.61 4.30 -0.26
C LEU A 171 -7.16 3.90 1.11
N GLY A 172 -7.77 2.72 1.21
CA GLY A 172 -8.24 2.15 2.48
C GLY A 172 -7.09 1.86 3.45
N PHE A 173 -5.99 1.30 2.95
CA PHE A 173 -4.78 1.04 3.73
C PHE A 173 -4.14 2.35 4.24
N ALA A 174 -3.92 3.31 3.34
CA ALA A 174 -3.38 4.62 3.68
C ALA A 174 -4.25 5.36 4.71
N GLY A 175 -5.58 5.29 4.54
CA GLY A 175 -6.54 5.83 5.48
C GLY A 175 -6.40 5.23 6.88
N THR A 176 -6.28 3.91 6.97
CA THR A 176 -6.13 3.18 8.24
C THR A 176 -4.81 3.57 8.93
N MET A 177 -3.70 3.59 8.20
CA MET A 177 -2.40 4.05 8.69
C MET A 177 -2.44 5.49 9.21
N PHE A 178 -3.05 6.42 8.47
CA PHE A 178 -3.13 7.82 8.88
C PHE A 178 -3.94 8.05 10.14
N ARG A 179 -5.01 7.28 10.35
CA ARG A 179 -5.81 7.37 11.57
C ARG A 179 -5.04 6.86 12.77
N TRP A 180 -4.39 5.71 12.63
CA TRP A 180 -3.62 5.11 13.73
C TRP A 180 -2.42 5.98 14.14
N LEU A 181 -1.81 6.69 13.19
CA LEU A 181 -0.69 7.60 13.45
C LEU A 181 -1.13 8.95 14.07
N ARG A 182 -2.41 9.16 14.43
CA ARG A 182 -2.86 10.40 15.07
C ARG A 182 -2.36 10.52 16.53
N PRO A 183 -1.80 11.68 16.93
CA PRO A 183 -1.23 11.86 18.28
C PRO A 183 -2.21 11.67 19.43
N GLU A 184 -3.49 11.97 19.21
CA GLU A 184 -4.55 11.94 20.23
C GLU A 184 -4.83 10.52 20.74
N LEU A 185 -4.67 9.51 19.87
CA LEU A 185 -4.94 8.10 20.18
C LEU A 185 -3.73 7.40 20.81
N VAL A 186 -2.56 8.03 20.77
CA VAL A 186 -1.34 7.51 21.42
C VAL A 186 -1.35 7.76 22.93
N ARG A 187 -2.04 8.82 23.38
CA ARG A 187 -2.03 9.24 24.79
C ARG A 187 -3.04 8.51 25.67
N SER A 188 -4.09 7.93 25.08
CA SER A 188 -5.15 7.23 25.84
C SER A 188 -4.76 5.83 26.31
N SER A 189 -3.71 5.22 25.75
CA SER A 189 -3.20 3.91 26.20
C SER A 189 -2.21 3.99 27.37
N GLU A 190 -1.81 5.18 27.81
CA GLU A 190 -0.84 5.39 28.90
C GLU A 190 -1.50 5.63 30.27
N VAL A 191 -2.83 5.59 30.36
CA VAL A 191 -3.53 5.66 31.66
C VAL A 191 -3.95 4.25 32.07
N PRO A 192 -3.19 3.57 32.97
CA PRO A 192 -3.72 2.39 33.63
C PRO A 192 -4.94 2.81 34.47
N ALA A 193 -6.03 2.07 34.32
CA ALA A 193 -7.21 2.17 35.18
C ALA A 193 -6.89 1.74 36.62
#